data_AF-A0A5C9EIZ8-F1
#
_entry.id   AF-A0A5C9EIZ8-F1
#
_cell.length_a   1.000
_cell.length_b   1.000
_cell.length_c   1.000
_cell.angle_alpha   90.00
_cell.angle_beta   90.00
_cell.angle_gamma   90.00
#
_symmetry.space_group_name_H-M   'P 1'
#
loop_
_entity.id
_entity.type
_entity.pdbx_description
1 polymer ?
#
loop_
_entity_poly.entity_id
_entity_poly.type
_entity_poly.pdbx_seq_one_letter_code
_entity_poly.pdbx_strand_id
1 'polypeptide(L)'
;MKFFKRKKEKETEEDSEVNQILAKLNESGGESSKTVSQIEKMEIIEKLENLKRKADSFRQKEDFNNAIKIADKIMRIAISFNLPNYWKEEEKFINEISQRVQKEHLITKIKEYARWLLKQYDKLVESNAIFQAHQMVESFKQTYEDLSFFESIPEAQEIIKKDTKEWLKYKSSH
;
A
#
# COMPACT_ATOMS: atom_id res chain seq x y z
N MET A 1 -24.60 -6.90 19.44
CA MET A 1 -23.99 -8.06 18.74
C MET A 1 -24.69 -8.51 17.44
N LYS A 2 -25.78 -7.89 16.95
CA LYS A 2 -26.45 -8.30 15.69
C LYS A 2 -25.78 -7.80 14.39
N PHE A 3 -24.90 -6.80 14.45
CA PHE A 3 -24.27 -6.21 13.26
C PHE A 3 -23.08 -7.01 12.68
N PHE A 4 -22.38 -7.78 13.51
CA PHE A 4 -21.22 -8.57 13.08
C PHE A 4 -21.60 -9.86 12.34
N LYS A 5 -22.78 -10.45 12.61
CA LYS A 5 -23.26 -11.66 11.91
C LYS A 5 -23.62 -11.38 10.44
N ARG A 6 -24.36 -10.30 10.18
CA ARG A 6 -24.78 -9.91 8.81
C ARG A 6 -23.61 -9.56 7.87
N LYS A 7 -22.48 -9.08 8.40
CA LYS A 7 -21.33 -8.69 7.57
C LYS A 7 -20.55 -9.92 7.09
N LYS A 8 -20.40 -10.95 7.94
CA LYS A 8 -19.77 -12.23 7.58
C LYS A 8 -20.61 -13.03 6.57
N GLU A 9 -21.94 -13.08 6.76
CA GLU A 9 -22.85 -13.84 5.87
C GLU A 9 -22.82 -13.31 4.43
N LYS A 10 -22.80 -11.99 4.22
CA LYS A 10 -22.70 -11.39 2.87
C LYS A 10 -21.36 -11.61 2.19
N GLU A 11 -20.26 -11.66 2.95
CA GLU A 11 -18.91 -11.90 2.40
C GLU A 11 -18.80 -13.35 1.86
N THR A 12 -19.37 -14.32 2.58
CA THR A 12 -19.44 -15.73 2.14
C THR A 12 -20.35 -15.98 0.94
N GLU A 13 -21.41 -15.18 0.78
CA GLU A 13 -22.37 -15.32 -0.31
C GLU A 13 -21.78 -14.78 -1.64
N GLU A 14 -21.08 -13.64 -1.59
CA GLU A 14 -20.41 -13.08 -2.77
C GLU A 14 -19.21 -13.92 -3.25
N ASP A 15 -18.45 -14.55 -2.34
CA ASP A 15 -17.37 -15.48 -2.71
C ASP A 15 -17.93 -16.78 -3.31
N SER A 16 -19.10 -17.24 -2.84
CA SER A 16 -19.83 -18.38 -3.41
C SER A 16 -20.29 -18.09 -4.84
N GLU A 17 -20.82 -16.90 -5.12
CA GLU A 17 -21.24 -16.50 -6.46
C GLU A 17 -20.08 -16.40 -7.46
N VAL A 18 -18.93 -15.86 -7.04
CA VAL A 18 -17.72 -15.82 -7.89
C VAL A 18 -17.27 -17.24 -8.24
N ASN A 19 -17.26 -18.14 -7.25
CA ASN A 19 -16.89 -19.54 -7.47
C ASN A 19 -17.89 -20.28 -8.37
N GLN A 20 -19.19 -19.98 -8.28
CA GLN A 20 -20.20 -20.52 -9.20
C GLN A 20 -20.00 -20.04 -10.64
N ILE A 21 -19.60 -18.78 -10.84
CA ILE A 21 -19.29 -18.24 -12.18
C ILE A 21 -18.06 -18.95 -12.76
N LEU A 22 -17.01 -19.14 -11.96
CA LEU A 22 -15.81 -19.87 -12.37
C LEU A 22 -16.08 -21.35 -12.66
N ALA A 23 -16.99 -21.98 -11.90
CA ALA A 23 -17.41 -23.37 -12.14
C ALA A 23 -18.16 -23.53 -13.46
N LYS A 24 -19.09 -22.61 -13.79
CA LYS A 24 -19.82 -22.62 -15.07
C LYS A 24 -18.90 -22.50 -16.29
N LEU A 25 -17.79 -21.77 -16.17
CA LEU A 25 -16.78 -21.69 -17.22
C LEU A 25 -16.04 -23.03 -17.41
N ASN A 26 -15.70 -23.72 -16.32
CA ASN A 26 -15.01 -25.00 -16.40
C ASN A 26 -15.88 -26.12 -16.97
N GLU A 27 -17.20 -26.09 -16.71
CA GLU A 27 -18.16 -27.05 -17.26
C GLU A 27 -18.41 -26.87 -18.77
N SER A 28 -18.22 -25.66 -19.31
CA SER A 28 -18.30 -25.39 -20.76
C SER A 28 -17.02 -25.73 -21.54
N GLY A 29 -15.98 -26.22 -20.85
CA GLY A 29 -14.68 -26.59 -21.45
C GLY A 29 -14.62 -27.98 -22.10
N GLY A 30 -15.70 -28.78 -22.01
CA GLY A 30 -15.79 -30.11 -22.62
C GLY A 30 -16.60 -30.09 -23.92
N GLU A 31 -15.89 -29.97 -25.04
CA GLU A 31 -16.36 -30.21 -26.42
C GLU A 31 -17.38 -29.21 -27.02
N SER A 32 -16.83 -28.35 -27.88
CA SER A 32 -17.46 -27.67 -29.03
C SER A 32 -18.24 -26.36 -28.80
N SER A 33 -17.79 -25.35 -29.57
CA SER A 33 -18.54 -24.20 -30.09
C SER A 33 -18.68 -22.93 -29.22
N LYS A 34 -17.70 -22.02 -29.41
CA LYS A 34 -17.90 -20.62 -29.85
C LYS A 34 -19.30 -20.02 -29.60
N THR A 35 -19.67 -19.77 -28.36
CA THR A 35 -20.52 -18.64 -27.94
C THR A 35 -20.65 -18.73 -26.42
N VAL A 36 -19.80 -18.00 -25.69
CA VAL A 36 -20.34 -17.36 -24.49
C VAL A 36 -21.54 -16.58 -25.00
N SER A 37 -22.74 -16.96 -24.57
CA SER A 37 -23.97 -16.32 -25.05
C SER A 37 -23.82 -14.82 -24.83
N GLN A 38 -24.21 -13.99 -25.80
CA GLN A 38 -24.12 -12.54 -25.67
C GLN A 38 -24.83 -12.05 -24.37
N ILE A 39 -25.81 -12.83 -23.90
CA ILE A 39 -26.52 -12.67 -22.63
C ILE A 39 -25.58 -12.90 -21.43
N GLU A 40 -24.81 -13.99 -21.40
CA GLU A 40 -23.84 -14.28 -20.34
C GLU A 40 -22.76 -13.20 -20.26
N LYS A 41 -22.30 -12.71 -21.40
CA LYS A 41 -21.32 -11.61 -21.43
C LYS A 41 -21.90 -10.30 -20.87
N MET A 42 -23.18 -10.01 -21.13
CA MET A 42 -23.85 -8.84 -20.55
C MET A 42 -24.01 -8.96 -19.03
N GLU A 43 -24.43 -10.13 -18.53
CA GLU A 43 -24.56 -10.38 -17.09
C GLU A 43 -23.21 -10.23 -16.36
N ILE A 44 -22.12 -10.71 -16.98
CA ILE A 44 -20.77 -10.56 -16.43
C ILE A 44 -20.33 -9.11 -16.40
N ILE A 45 -20.61 -8.34 -17.46
CA ILE A 45 -20.30 -6.90 -17.50
C ILE A 45 -21.08 -6.17 -16.40
N GLU A 46 -22.37 -6.45 -16.23
CA GLU A 46 -23.18 -5.84 -15.16
C GLU A 46 -22.62 -6.14 -13.77
N LYS A 47 -22.19 -7.38 -13.53
CA LYS A 47 -21.52 -7.77 -12.28
C LYS A 47 -20.21 -7.02 -12.08
N LEU A 48 -19.39 -6.86 -13.12
CA LEU A 48 -18.15 -6.09 -13.06
C LEU A 48 -18.41 -4.63 -12.72
N GLU A 49 -19.43 -3.99 -13.32
CA GLU A 49 -19.81 -2.61 -13.00
C GLU A 49 -20.32 -2.47 -11.54
N ASN A 50 -21.06 -3.46 -11.05
CA ASN A 50 -21.50 -3.50 -9.65
C ASN A 50 -20.32 -3.61 -8.69
N LEU A 51 -19.37 -4.49 -8.99
CA LEU A 51 -18.14 -4.63 -8.21
C LEU A 51 -17.29 -3.35 -8.28
N LYS A 52 -17.18 -2.73 -9.46
CA LYS A 52 -16.43 -1.48 -9.63
C LYS A 52 -17.01 -0.36 -8.76
N ARG A 53 -18.33 -0.18 -8.76
CA ARG A 53 -19.02 0.78 -7.87
C ARG A 53 -18.74 0.51 -6.39
N LYS A 54 -18.68 -0.77 -5.98
CA LYS A 54 -18.31 -1.14 -4.60
C LYS A 54 -16.85 -0.80 -4.31
N ALA A 55 -15.93 -1.16 -5.20
CA ALA A 55 -14.51 -0.84 -5.07
C ALA A 55 -14.31 0.67 -4.93
N ASP A 56 -14.94 1.47 -5.78
CA ASP A 56 -14.88 2.94 -5.73
C ASP A 56 -15.45 3.49 -4.42
N SER A 57 -16.53 2.92 -3.90
CA SER A 57 -17.03 3.31 -2.57
C SER A 57 -16.02 3.04 -1.45
N PHE A 58 -15.30 1.91 -1.50
CA PHE A 58 -14.25 1.62 -0.52
C PHE A 58 -13.03 2.53 -0.70
N ARG A 59 -12.62 2.81 -1.96
CA ARG A 59 -11.53 3.74 -2.29
C ARG A 59 -11.82 5.15 -1.75
N GLN A 60 -13.04 5.67 -1.96
CA GLN A 60 -13.46 6.97 -1.45
C GLN A 60 -13.48 7.05 0.09
N LYS A 61 -13.67 5.92 0.76
CA LYS A 61 -13.64 5.81 2.23
C LYS A 61 -12.25 5.50 2.78
N GLU A 62 -11.24 5.42 1.91
CA GLU A 62 -9.87 4.99 2.25
C GLU A 62 -9.79 3.59 2.89
N ASP A 63 -10.82 2.74 2.69
CA ASP A 63 -10.84 1.35 3.16
C ASP A 63 -10.14 0.46 2.13
N PHE A 64 -8.81 0.62 2.03
CA PHE A 64 -8.01 -0.01 0.98
C PHE A 64 -7.99 -1.53 1.06
N ASN A 65 -8.14 -2.11 2.26
CA ASN A 65 -8.20 -3.57 2.42
C ASN A 65 -9.42 -4.17 1.70
N ASN A 66 -10.60 -3.55 1.89
CA ASN A 66 -11.81 -4.01 1.20
C ASN A 66 -11.79 -3.61 -0.27
N ALA A 67 -11.22 -2.45 -0.63
CA ALA A 67 -11.03 -2.07 -2.02
C ALA A 67 -10.16 -3.08 -2.79
N ILE A 68 -9.03 -3.52 -2.23
CA ILE A 68 -8.14 -4.54 -2.82
C ILE A 68 -8.86 -5.88 -2.99
N LYS A 69 -9.63 -6.33 -1.97
CA LYS A 69 -10.41 -7.57 -2.08
C LYS A 69 -11.39 -7.54 -3.26
N ILE A 70 -12.11 -6.43 -3.43
CA ILE A 70 -13.06 -6.29 -4.54
C ILE A 70 -12.31 -6.16 -5.88
N ALA A 71 -11.19 -5.45 -5.92
CA ALA A 71 -10.31 -5.34 -7.09
C ALA A 71 -9.82 -6.72 -7.56
N ASP A 72 -9.37 -7.58 -6.64
CA ASP A 72 -8.97 -8.96 -6.95
C ASP A 72 -10.12 -9.78 -7.56
N LYS A 73 -11.34 -9.63 -7.03
CA LYS A 73 -12.54 -10.27 -7.60
C LYS A 73 -12.82 -9.80 -9.03
N ILE A 74 -12.75 -8.48 -9.28
CA ILE A 74 -12.91 -7.89 -10.62
C ILE A 74 -11.86 -8.48 -11.57
N MET A 75 -10.59 -8.53 -11.14
CA MET A 75 -9.50 -9.08 -11.94
C MET A 75 -9.73 -10.56 -12.30
N ARG A 76 -10.11 -11.40 -11.34
CA ARG A 76 -10.38 -12.83 -11.58
C ARG A 76 -11.47 -13.04 -12.62
N ILE A 77 -12.58 -12.32 -12.49
CA ILE A 77 -13.69 -12.40 -13.46
C ILE A 77 -13.22 -11.88 -14.82
N ALA A 78 -12.61 -10.69 -14.86
CA ALA A 78 -12.17 -10.07 -16.11
C ALA A 78 -11.13 -10.90 -16.87
N ILE A 79 -10.19 -11.54 -16.18
CA ILE A 79 -9.20 -12.46 -16.80
C ILE A 79 -9.93 -13.69 -17.38
N SER A 80 -10.85 -14.27 -16.62
CA SER A 80 -11.59 -15.48 -17.03
C SER A 80 -12.47 -15.27 -18.27
N PHE A 81 -12.94 -14.03 -18.49
CA PHE A 81 -13.75 -13.66 -19.66
C PHE A 81 -12.98 -12.86 -20.72
N ASN A 82 -11.65 -12.75 -20.61
CA ASN A 82 -10.78 -12.00 -21.52
C ASN A 82 -11.25 -10.54 -21.74
N LEU A 83 -11.52 -9.83 -20.64
CA LEU A 83 -11.97 -8.43 -20.59
C LEU A 83 -10.84 -7.51 -20.06
N PRO A 84 -9.81 -7.21 -20.88
CA PRO A 84 -8.58 -6.58 -20.40
C PRO A 84 -8.73 -5.18 -19.83
N ASN A 85 -9.74 -4.44 -20.26
CA ASN A 85 -9.98 -3.09 -19.77
C ASN A 85 -10.34 -3.08 -18.28
N TYR A 86 -10.97 -4.14 -17.77
CA TYR A 86 -11.42 -4.22 -16.38
C TYR A 86 -10.30 -4.61 -15.41
N TRP A 87 -9.39 -5.52 -15.78
CA TRP A 87 -8.34 -5.95 -14.85
C TRP A 87 -7.12 -5.03 -14.83
N LYS A 88 -6.80 -4.34 -15.93
CA LYS A 88 -5.64 -3.43 -15.98
C LYS A 88 -5.79 -2.22 -15.05
N GLU A 89 -6.99 -1.68 -14.94
CA GLU A 89 -7.30 -0.57 -14.03
C GLU A 89 -7.13 -1.01 -12.56
N GLU A 90 -7.63 -2.20 -12.23
CA GLU A 90 -7.55 -2.76 -10.89
C GLU A 90 -6.13 -3.19 -10.52
N GLU A 91 -5.37 -3.76 -11.45
CA GLU A 91 -3.96 -4.10 -11.27
C GLU A 91 -3.14 -2.85 -10.95
N LYS A 92 -3.35 -1.76 -11.70
CA LYS A 92 -2.68 -0.48 -11.45
C LYS A 92 -3.00 0.03 -10.04
N PHE A 93 -4.28 0.00 -9.64
CA PHE A 93 -4.70 0.40 -8.31
C PHE A 93 -4.02 -0.42 -7.20
N ILE A 94 -4.03 -1.76 -7.30
CA ILE A 94 -3.40 -2.64 -6.31
C ILE A 94 -1.90 -2.35 -6.19
N ASN A 95 -1.22 -2.14 -7.32
CA ASN A 95 0.20 -1.80 -7.35
C ASN A 95 0.50 -0.46 -6.68
N GLU A 96 -0.32 0.57 -6.95
CA GLU A 96 -0.18 1.89 -6.31
C GLU A 96 -0.36 1.82 -4.78
N ILE A 97 -1.35 1.06 -4.29
CA ILE A 97 -1.55 0.89 -2.85
C ILE A 97 -0.40 0.09 -2.22
N SER A 98 0.09 -0.96 -2.89
CA SER A 98 1.24 -1.72 -2.41
C SER A 98 2.47 -0.83 -2.24
N GLN A 99 2.76 0.02 -3.22
CA GLN A 99 3.85 1.00 -3.14
C GLN A 99 3.64 2.00 -2.00
N ARG A 100 2.41 2.49 -1.82
CA ARG A 100 2.07 3.41 -0.73
C ARG A 100 2.30 2.78 0.64
N VAL A 101 1.82 1.57 0.86
CA VAL A 101 1.99 0.84 2.14
C VAL A 101 3.47 0.59 2.43
N GLN A 102 4.24 0.17 1.43
CA GLN A 102 5.69 -0.02 1.58
C GLN A 102 6.40 1.29 1.94
N LYS A 103 6.04 2.39 1.27
CA LYS A 103 6.57 3.72 1.57
C LYS A 103 6.22 4.16 3.00
N GLU A 104 4.96 4.01 3.43
CA GLU A 104 4.52 4.37 4.78
C GLU A 104 5.24 3.55 5.86
N HIS A 105 5.46 2.25 5.62
CA HIS A 105 6.24 1.39 6.51
C HIS A 105 7.71 1.85 6.61
N LEU A 106 8.33 2.18 5.47
CA LEU A 106 9.69 2.69 5.44
C LEU A 106 9.81 4.05 6.15
N ILE A 107 8.87 4.97 5.93
CA ILE A 107 8.79 6.24 6.66
C ILE A 107 8.70 5.98 8.18
N THR A 108 7.86 5.04 8.60
CA THR A 108 7.70 4.69 10.01
C THR A 108 9.03 4.21 10.62
N LYS A 109 9.74 3.31 9.93
CA LYS A 109 11.07 2.84 10.36
C LYS A 109 12.09 3.98 10.46
N ILE A 110 12.12 4.88 9.47
CA ILE A 110 13.03 6.03 9.50
C ILE A 110 12.71 6.94 10.69
N LYS A 111 11.42 7.19 10.99
CA LYS A 111 11.01 7.98 12.15
C LYS A 111 11.44 7.35 13.46
N GLU A 112 11.23 6.05 13.62
CA GLU A 112 11.65 5.31 14.81
C GLU A 112 13.16 5.38 15.00
N TYR A 113 13.91 5.16 13.92
CA TYR A 113 15.37 5.24 13.95
C TYR A 113 15.84 6.66 14.25
N ALA A 114 15.27 7.70 13.63
CA ALA A 114 15.60 9.10 13.90
C ALA A 114 15.36 9.48 15.37
N ARG A 115 14.26 9.01 15.98
CA ARG A 115 13.99 9.24 17.41
C ARG A 115 14.99 8.53 18.31
N TRP A 116 15.38 7.30 17.97
CA TRP A 116 16.43 6.60 18.71
C TRP A 116 17.77 7.32 18.56
N LEU A 117 18.11 7.73 17.35
CA LEU A 117 19.34 8.43 16.99
C LEU A 117 19.45 9.76 17.73
N LEU A 118 18.37 10.53 17.82
CA LEU A 118 18.33 11.79 18.57
C LEU A 118 18.67 11.59 20.04
N LYS A 119 18.17 10.51 20.67
CA LYS A 119 18.52 10.19 22.06
C LYS A 119 20.00 9.83 22.24
N GLN A 120 20.61 9.14 21.28
CA GLN A 120 22.04 8.83 21.35
C GLN A 120 22.89 10.07 21.07
N TYR A 121 22.46 10.88 20.10
CA TYR A 121 23.08 12.14 19.73
C TYR A 121 23.15 13.07 20.94
N ASP A 122 22.03 13.24 21.65
CA ASP A 122 21.97 14.11 22.83
C ASP A 122 22.95 13.67 23.93
N LYS A 123 23.07 12.36 24.19
CA LYS A 123 24.06 11.83 25.15
C LYS A 123 25.50 12.10 24.74
N LEU A 124 25.80 11.97 23.44
CA LEU A 124 27.13 12.26 22.92
C LEU A 124 27.45 13.75 23.04
N VAL A 125 26.49 14.62 22.73
CA VAL A 125 26.64 16.07 22.90
C VAL A 125 26.85 16.45 24.37
N GLU A 126 26.06 15.91 25.28
CA GLU A 126 26.22 16.11 26.73
C GLU A 126 27.59 15.66 27.24
N SER A 127 28.14 14.60 26.64
CA SER A 127 29.47 14.07 26.95
C SER A 127 30.60 14.77 26.18
N ASN A 128 30.30 15.87 25.48
CA ASN A 128 31.21 16.62 24.60
C ASN A 128 31.85 15.80 23.47
N ALA A 129 31.25 14.67 23.10
CA ALA A 129 31.64 13.79 22.00
C ALA A 129 31.02 14.25 20.66
N ILE A 130 31.20 15.54 20.32
CA ILE A 130 30.50 16.18 19.20
C ILE A 130 30.89 15.57 17.84
N PHE A 131 32.16 15.20 17.66
CA PHE A 131 32.62 14.57 16.43
C PHE A 131 31.92 13.23 16.19
N GLN A 132 31.82 12.38 17.21
CA GLN A 132 31.11 11.09 17.12
C GLN A 132 29.61 11.30 16.88
N ALA A 133 29.02 12.30 17.54
CA ALA A 133 27.61 12.66 17.33
C ALA A 133 27.36 13.03 15.85
N HIS A 134 28.25 13.85 15.26
CA HIS A 134 28.17 14.26 13.87
C HIS A 134 28.33 13.10 12.89
N GLN A 135 29.32 12.22 13.10
CA GLN A 135 29.50 11.03 12.26
C GLN A 135 28.26 10.13 12.23
N MET A 136 27.57 10.02 13.36
CA MET A 136 26.36 9.22 13.48
C MET A 136 25.21 9.81 12.63
N VAL A 137 25.07 11.14 12.60
CA VAL A 137 24.06 11.84 11.80
C VAL A 137 24.40 11.83 10.31
N GLU A 138 25.68 11.97 9.93
CA GLU A 138 26.07 11.83 8.52
C GLU A 138 25.85 10.41 8.00
N SER A 139 26.15 9.38 8.80
CA SER A 139 25.85 7.99 8.42
C SER A 139 24.34 7.77 8.23
N PHE A 140 23.52 8.38 9.08
CA PHE A 140 22.06 8.36 8.94
C PHE A 140 21.59 9.04 7.64
N LYS A 141 22.15 10.21 7.29
CA LYS A 141 21.83 10.91 6.03
C LYS A 141 22.21 10.07 4.81
N GLN A 142 23.43 9.54 4.76
CA GLN A 142 23.92 8.72 3.66
C GLN A 142 23.06 7.46 3.46
N THR A 143 22.59 6.84 4.54
CA THR A 143 21.74 5.64 4.46
C THR A 143 20.42 5.89 3.72
N TYR A 144 19.93 7.13 3.71
CA TYR A 144 18.60 7.48 3.21
C TYR A 144 18.61 8.59 2.13
N GLU A 145 19.77 8.98 1.62
CA GLU A 145 19.91 10.11 0.69
C GLU A 145 19.19 9.90 -0.65
N ASP A 146 19.14 8.66 -1.13
CA ASP A 146 18.46 8.30 -2.38
C ASP A 146 16.92 8.28 -2.26
N LEU A 147 16.38 8.41 -1.05
CA LEU A 147 14.93 8.40 -0.84
C LEU A 147 14.37 9.80 -1.07
N SER A 148 13.66 9.98 -2.19
CA SER A 148 13.04 11.27 -2.59
C SER A 148 12.11 11.90 -1.56
N PHE A 149 11.60 11.13 -0.59
CA PHE A 149 10.74 11.61 0.48
C PHE A 149 11.47 11.82 1.82
N PHE A 150 12.77 11.57 1.91
CA PHE A 150 13.53 11.66 3.16
C PHE A 150 13.48 13.07 3.77
N GLU A 151 13.59 14.10 2.92
CA GLU A 151 13.51 15.51 3.34
C GLU A 151 12.15 15.88 3.94
N SER A 152 11.09 15.12 3.63
CA SER A 152 9.75 15.35 4.16
C SER A 152 9.52 14.76 5.55
N ILE A 153 10.47 14.00 6.11
CA ILE A 153 10.30 13.31 7.40
C ILE A 153 10.72 14.25 8.54
N PRO A 154 9.78 14.80 9.35
CA PRO A 154 10.10 15.84 10.32
C PRO A 154 11.12 15.40 11.37
N GLU A 155 11.01 14.18 11.87
CA GLU A 155 11.93 13.63 12.88
C GLU A 155 13.37 13.49 12.35
N ALA A 156 13.53 13.17 11.07
CA ALA A 156 14.84 13.12 10.43
C ALA A 156 15.42 14.55 10.27
N GLN A 157 14.58 15.51 9.89
CA GLN A 157 15.01 16.90 9.73
C GLN A 157 15.35 17.57 11.07
N GLU A 158 14.68 17.18 12.15
CA GLU A 158 14.98 17.68 13.50
C GLU A 158 16.43 17.36 13.91
N ILE A 159 16.85 16.11 13.78
CA ILE A 159 18.20 15.72 14.18
C ILE A 159 19.27 16.34 13.27
N ILE A 160 19.03 16.41 11.96
CA ILE A 160 19.96 17.04 11.01
C ILE A 160 20.16 18.53 11.33
N LYS A 161 19.07 19.25 11.66
CA LYS A 161 19.15 20.66 12.06
C LYS A 161 19.91 20.83 13.37
N LYS A 162 19.68 19.95 14.35
CA LYS A 162 20.37 19.97 15.64
C LYS A 162 21.87 19.73 15.47
N ASP A 163 22.22 18.73 14.66
CA ASP A 163 23.60 18.42 14.28
C ASP A 163 24.30 19.60 13.61
N THR A 164 23.68 20.17 12.57
CA THR A 164 24.24 21.32 11.85
C THR A 164 24.60 22.46 12.79
N LYS A 165 23.73 22.76 13.77
CA LYS A 165 23.96 23.83 14.74
C LYS A 165 25.13 23.54 15.67
N GLU A 166 25.19 22.36 16.29
CA GLU A 166 26.26 22.03 17.23
C GLU A 166 27.60 21.81 16.52
N TRP A 167 27.58 21.25 15.31
CA TRP A 167 28.77 21.06 14.49
C TRP A 167 29.41 22.38 14.06
N LEU A 168 28.61 23.38 13.71
CA LEU A 168 29.11 24.73 13.43
C LEU A 168 29.78 25.36 14.66
N LYS A 169 29.21 25.21 15.86
CA LYS A 169 29.84 25.70 17.09
C LYS A 169 31.17 24.99 17.36
N TYR A 170 31.20 23.67 17.18
CA TYR A 170 32.39 22.86 17.37
C TYR A 170 33.53 23.30 16.44
N LYS A 171 33.23 23.49 15.14
CA LYS A 171 34.17 23.96 14.12
C LYS A 171 34.65 25.39 14.31
N SER A 172 33.88 26.25 14.97
CA SER A 172 34.32 27.62 15.27
C SER A 172 35.17 27.72 16.54
N SER A 173 35.15 26.68 17.38
CA SER A 173 35.84 26.65 18.68
C SER A 173 37.13 25.83 18.64
N HIS A 174 37.45 25.19 17.51
CA HIS A 174 38.64 24.38 17.25
C HIS A 174 39.24 24.78 15.90
#